data_AF-A0A2T2T577-F1
#
_entry.id   AF-A0A2T2T577-F1
#
_cell.length_a   1.000
_cell.length_b   1.000
_cell.length_c   1.000
_cell.angle_alpha   90.00
_cell.angle_beta   90.00
_cell.angle_gamma   90.00
#
_symmetry.space_group_name_H-M   'P 1'
#
loop_
_entity.id
_entity.type
_entity.pdbx_description
1 polymer ?
#
loop_
_entity_poly.entity_id
_entity_poly.type
_entity_poly.pdbx_seq_one_letter_code
_entity_poly.pdbx_strand_id
1 'polypeptide(L)'
;MRSRFRSKGYGPVRLRRELKQRGVDRHQIEDAMLLLDEEEVRDAAREHAQKRWPRLADEEDPRRRRQKLKGYLRRRGFSYDTIRRAADEVEREAEKG
;
A
#
# COMPACT_ATOMS: atom_id res chain seq x y z
N MET A 1 -5.70 22.78 3.09
CA MET A 1 -5.14 21.83 4.06
C MET A 1 -4.75 20.52 3.35
N ARG A 2 -3.63 20.51 2.61
CA ARG A 2 -3.32 19.45 1.62
C ARG A 2 -2.16 18.49 1.97
N SER A 3 -1.44 18.69 3.09
CA SER A 3 -0.01 18.30 3.11
C SER A 3 0.50 17.35 4.21
N ARG A 4 -0.34 16.77 5.09
CA ARG A 4 0.19 15.87 6.16
C ARG A 4 -0.17 14.38 6.03
N PHE A 5 -1.18 14.02 5.23
CA PHE A 5 -1.59 12.62 5.07
C PHE A 5 -0.79 11.86 4.00
N ARG A 6 -0.33 12.53 2.94
CA ARG A 6 0.46 11.90 1.86
C ARG A 6 1.86 11.48 2.26
N SER A 7 2.44 12.06 3.30
CA SER A 7 3.87 11.88 3.63
C SER A 7 4.26 10.44 4.01
N LYS A 8 3.30 9.57 4.36
CA LYS A 8 3.58 8.17 4.72
C LYS A 8 3.25 7.16 3.62
N GLY A 9 2.60 7.58 2.52
CA GLY A 9 2.16 6.68 1.43
C GLY A 9 1.30 5.52 1.94
N TYR A 10 0.24 5.82 2.70
CA TYR A 10 -0.71 4.79 3.15
C TYR A 10 -1.79 4.58 2.10
N GLY A 11 -2.30 3.35 2.04
CA GLY A 11 -3.42 3.03 1.17
C GLY A 11 -4.76 3.55 1.71
N PRO A 12 -5.78 3.63 0.84
CA PRO A 12 -7.07 4.26 1.14
C PRO A 12 -7.78 3.70 2.38
N VAL A 13 -7.67 2.38 2.63
CA VAL A 13 -8.31 1.72 3.77
C VAL A 13 -7.80 2.29 5.10
N ARG A 14 -6.49 2.51 5.19
CA ARG A 14 -5.88 3.06 6.40
C ARG A 14 -6.16 4.55 6.54
N LEU A 15 -6.12 5.31 5.44
CA LEU A 15 -6.47 6.73 5.44
C LEU A 15 -7.91 6.94 5.95
N ARG A 16 -8.87 6.16 5.43
CA ARG A 16 -10.26 6.16 5.89
C ARG A 16 -10.37 5.87 7.39
N ARG A 17 -9.64 4.87 7.90
CA ARG A 17 -9.63 4.52 9.32
C ARG A 17 -9.06 5.65 10.18
N GLU A 18 -7.96 6.27 9.75
CA GLU A 18 -7.32 7.38 10.48
C GLU A 18 -8.22 8.62 10.51
N LEU A 19 -8.91 8.94 9.41
CA LEU A 19 -9.89 10.03 9.39
C LEU A 19 -11.07 9.76 10.32
N LYS A 20 -11.62 8.53 10.29
CA LYS A 20 -12.70 8.12 11.20
C LYS A 20 -12.28 8.21 12.68
N GLN A 21 -11.06 7.80 13.01
CA GLN A 21 -10.53 7.90 14.38
C GLN A 21 -10.36 9.33 14.87
N ARG A 22 -10.18 10.28 13.95
CA ARG A 22 -10.12 11.72 14.25
C ARG A 22 -11.49 12.39 14.35
N GLY A 23 -12.58 11.62 14.20
CA GLY A 23 -13.94 12.15 14.25
C GLY A 23 -14.35 12.93 13.00
N VAL A 24 -13.67 12.75 11.87
CA VAL A 24 -14.09 13.36 10.60
C VAL A 24 -15.40 12.74 10.15
N ASP A 25 -16.34 13.57 9.69
CA ASP A 25 -17.64 13.08 9.27
C ASP A 25 -17.52 12.12 8.07
N ARG A 26 -18.41 11.13 8.03
CA ARG A 26 -18.46 10.13 6.96
C ARG A 26 -18.53 10.76 5.57
N HIS A 27 -19.34 11.80 5.35
CA HIS A 27 -19.48 12.41 4.02
C HIS A 27 -18.15 13.05 3.58
N GLN A 28 -17.48 13.78 4.48
CA GLN A 28 -16.19 14.40 4.21
C GLN A 28 -15.10 13.37 3.93
N ILE A 29 -15.16 12.20 4.60
CA ILE A 29 -14.27 11.08 4.31
C ILE A 29 -14.51 10.55 2.91
N GLU A 30 -15.76 10.35 2.52
CA GLU A 30 -16.12 9.84 1.18
C GLU A 30 -15.65 10.80 0.09
N ASP A 31 -15.91 12.11 0.23
CA ASP A 31 -15.40 13.15 -0.67
C ASP A 31 -13.87 13.13 -0.78
N ALA A 32 -13.17 13.01 0.35
CA ALA A 32 -11.72 12.93 0.36
C ALA A 32 -11.18 11.66 -0.32
N MET A 33 -11.92 10.55 -0.26
CA MET A 33 -11.53 9.31 -0.94
C MET A 33 -11.77 9.39 -2.46
N LEU A 34 -12.80 10.12 -2.92
CA LEU A 34 -13.06 10.34 -4.35
C LEU A 34 -11.96 11.18 -5.02
N LEU A 35 -11.29 12.03 -4.26
CA LEU A 35 -10.16 12.84 -4.72
C LEU A 35 -8.81 12.10 -4.74
N LEU A 36 -8.78 10.81 -4.36
CA LEU A 36 -7.56 10.02 -4.44
C LEU A 36 -7.34 9.57 -5.88
N ASP A 37 -6.16 9.89 -6.40
CA ASP A 37 -5.70 9.34 -7.66
C ASP A 37 -5.32 7.87 -7.48
N GLU A 38 -5.93 6.99 -8.28
CA GLU A 38 -5.63 5.58 -8.26
C GLU A 38 -4.19 5.28 -8.69
N GLU A 39 -3.62 6.06 -9.60
CA GLU A 39 -2.25 5.91 -10.06
C GLU A 39 -1.27 6.19 -8.93
N GLU A 40 -1.45 7.30 -8.21
CA GLU A 40 -0.60 7.63 -7.07
C GLU A 40 -0.71 6.59 -5.94
N VAL A 41 -1.89 5.98 -5.75
CA VAL A 41 -2.06 4.88 -4.80
C VAL A 41 -1.30 3.63 -5.24
N ARG A 42 -1.30 3.32 -6.55
CA ARG A 42 -0.52 2.21 -7.12
C ARG A 42 0.98 2.45 -6.98
N ASP A 43 1.44 3.65 -7.32
CA ASP A 43 2.85 4.03 -7.22
C ASP A 43 3.36 3.96 -5.79
N ALA A 44 2.58 4.47 -4.83
CA ALA A 44 2.92 4.34 -3.41
C ALA A 44 3.03 2.86 -2.98
N ALA A 45 2.13 2.00 -3.43
CA ALA A 45 2.18 0.57 -3.10
C ALA A 45 3.42 -0.11 -3.70
N ARG A 46 3.75 0.21 -4.97
CA ARG A 46 4.95 -0.27 -5.67
C ARG A 46 6.22 0.16 -4.95
N GLU A 47 6.34 1.43 -4.58
CA GLU A 47 7.50 1.96 -3.85
C GLU A 47 7.70 1.24 -2.50
N HIS A 48 6.61 1.00 -1.76
CA HIS A 48 6.66 0.23 -0.51
C HIS A 48 7.05 -1.22 -0.75
N ALA A 49 6.59 -1.82 -1.85
CA ALA A 49 6.92 -3.19 -2.21
C ALA A 49 8.40 -3.35 -2.56
N GLN A 50 8.92 -2.48 -3.45
CA GLN A 50 10.32 -2.45 -3.87
C GLN A 50 11.25 -2.24 -2.68
N LYS A 51 10.89 -1.36 -1.74
CA LYS A 51 11.67 -1.17 -0.51
C LYS A 51 11.59 -2.39 0.41
N ARG A 52 10.43 -3.04 0.54
CA ARG A 52 10.26 -4.15 1.48
C ARG A 52 10.87 -5.46 0.97
N TRP A 53 10.84 -5.71 -0.33
CA TRP A 53 11.20 -7.00 -0.93
C TRP A 53 12.63 -7.47 -0.63
N PRO A 54 13.69 -6.64 -0.72
CA PRO A 54 15.05 -7.05 -0.35
C PRO A 54 15.20 -7.37 1.14
N ARG A 55 14.39 -6.73 2.00
CA ARG A 55 14.39 -6.95 3.46
C ARG A 55 13.68 -8.24 3.88
N LEU A 56 13.23 -9.04 2.93
CA LEU A 56 12.62 -10.35 3.12
C LEU A 56 13.49 -11.47 2.51
N ALA A 57 14.74 -11.17 2.13
CA ALA A 57 15.64 -12.12 1.49
C ALA A 57 16.06 -13.29 2.41
N ASP A 58 15.85 -13.17 3.71
CA ASP A 58 16.03 -14.22 4.72
C ASP A 58 14.92 -15.29 4.69
N GLU A 59 13.81 -15.04 3.98
CA GLU A 59 12.77 -16.05 3.76
C GLU A 59 13.04 -16.81 2.46
N GLU A 60 13.48 -18.06 2.61
CA GLU A 60 13.83 -18.96 1.50
C GLU A 60 12.61 -19.45 0.72
N ASP A 61 11.46 -19.64 1.38
CA ASP A 61 10.23 -20.09 0.71
C ASP A 61 9.59 -18.90 -0.06
N PRO A 62 9.55 -18.93 -1.41
CA PRO A 62 9.03 -17.82 -2.19
C PRO A 62 7.56 -17.50 -1.87
N ARG A 63 6.74 -18.51 -1.55
CA ARG A 63 5.33 -18.33 -1.20
C ARG A 63 5.19 -17.60 0.13
N ARG A 64 6.00 -17.97 1.13
CA ARG A 64 6.03 -17.28 2.43
C ARG A 64 6.59 -15.87 2.31
N ARG A 65 7.63 -15.66 1.50
CA ARG A 65 8.22 -14.35 1.24
C ARG A 65 7.18 -13.40 0.63
N ARG A 66 6.47 -13.89 -0.38
CA ARG A 66 5.34 -13.18 -0.99
C ARG A 66 4.21 -12.89 0.00
N GLN A 67 3.85 -13.86 0.84
CA GLN A 67 2.82 -13.66 1.87
C GLN A 67 3.23 -12.59 2.89
N LYS A 68 4.49 -12.57 3.33
CA LYS A 68 5.06 -11.53 4.21
C LYS A 68 4.95 -10.15 3.57
N LEU A 69 5.27 -10.02 2.27
CA LEU A 69 5.12 -8.77 1.52
C LEU A 69 3.65 -8.32 1.46
N LYS A 70 2.74 -9.20 1.07
CA LYS A 70 1.30 -8.89 1.01
C LYS A 70 0.74 -8.48 2.37
N GLY A 71 1.15 -9.17 3.43
CA GLY A 71 0.79 -8.84 4.81
C GLY A 71 1.30 -7.46 5.23
N TYR A 72 2.52 -7.09 4.83
CA TYR A 72 3.07 -5.75 5.05
C TYR A 72 2.23 -4.67 4.35
N LEU A 73 1.97 -4.81 3.05
CA LEU A 73 1.19 -3.84 2.28
C LEU A 73 -0.26 -3.72 2.77
N ARG A 74 -0.87 -4.82 3.23
CA ARG A 74 -2.18 -4.82 3.89
C ARG A 74 -2.19 -3.94 5.15
N ARG A 75 -1.15 -4.04 6.00
CA ARG A 75 -1.02 -3.16 7.18
C ARG A 75 -0.75 -1.69 6.81
N ARG A 76 -0.26 -1.43 5.60
CA ARG A 76 -0.16 -0.07 5.03
C ARG A 76 -1.50 0.44 4.50
N GLY A 77 -2.53 -0.40 4.38
CA GLY A 77 -3.89 -0.01 4.02
C GLY A 77 -4.22 -0.09 2.52
N PHE A 78 -3.39 -0.76 1.73
CA PHE A 78 -3.67 -0.96 0.31
C PHE A 78 -4.77 -2.00 0.10
N SER A 79 -5.52 -1.85 -1.00
CA SER A 79 -6.56 -2.80 -1.38
C SER A 79 -5.93 -4.14 -1.79
N TYR A 80 -6.73 -5.22 -1.80
CA TYR A 80 -6.26 -6.53 -2.25
C TYR A 80 -5.69 -6.47 -3.68
N ASP A 81 -6.38 -5.76 -4.58
CA ASP A 81 -5.99 -5.66 -5.99
C ASP A 81 -4.67 -4.91 -6.17
N THR A 82 -4.52 -3.78 -5.48
CA THR A 82 -3.26 -3.01 -5.46
C THR A 82 -2.11 -3.83 -4.87
N ILE A 83 -2.36 -4.57 -3.79
CA ILE A 83 -1.37 -5.45 -3.16
C ILE A 83 -0.92 -6.55 -4.12
N ARG A 84 -1.85 -7.17 -4.84
CA ARG A 84 -1.54 -8.24 -5.78
C ARG A 84 -0.65 -7.72 -6.91
N ARG A 85 -1.01 -6.59 -7.53
CA ARG A 85 -0.24 -5.98 -8.62
C ARG A 85 1.18 -5.61 -8.17
N ALA A 86 1.31 -4.91 -7.05
CA ALA A 86 2.62 -4.50 -6.53
C ALA A 86 3.51 -5.71 -6.17
N ALA A 87 2.93 -6.81 -5.67
CA ALA A 87 3.67 -8.04 -5.41
C ALA A 87 4.11 -8.73 -6.72
N ASP A 88 3.22 -8.83 -7.71
CA ASP A 88 3.53 -9.44 -9.01
C ASP A 88 4.63 -8.65 -9.75
N GLU A 89 4.63 -7.32 -9.63
CA GLU A 89 5.65 -6.45 -10.24
C GLU A 89 7.04 -6.67 -9.64
N VAL A 90 7.19 -6.67 -8.31
CA VAL A 90 8.51 -6.86 -7.69
C VAL A 90 9.07 -8.27 -7.88
N GLU A 91 8.21 -9.27 -7.98
CA GLU A 91 8.62 -10.65 -8.32
C GLU A 91 9.17 -10.71 -9.74
N ARG A 92 8.46 -10.13 -10.72
CA ARG A 92 8.94 -10.03 -12.11
C ARG A 92 10.20 -9.21 -12.26
N GLU A 93 10.36 -8.14 -11.48
CA GLU A 93 11.59 -7.33 -11.48
C GLU A 93 12.77 -8.13 -10.91
N ALA A 94 12.54 -8.95 -9.89
CA ALA A 94 13.57 -9.80 -9.28
C ALA A 94 13.99 -10.98 -10.17
N GLU A 95 13.12 -11.48 -11.04
CA GLU A 95 13.45 -12.54 -12.01
C GLU A 95 14.29 -12.04 -13.19
N LYS A 96 14.33 -10.72 -13.43
CA LYS A 96 15.03 -10.10 -14.56
C LYS A 96 16.46 -9.65 -14.24
N GLY A 97 16.83 -9.60 -12.97
CA GLY A 97 18.17 -9.20 -12.49
C GLY A 97 18.96 -10.40 -12.00
#